data_AF-A0A2V5QUB1-F1
#
_entry.id   AF-A0A2V5QUB1-F1
#
_cell.length_a   1.000
_cell.length_b   1.000
_cell.length_c   1.000
_cell.angle_alpha   90.00
_cell.angle_beta   90.00
_cell.angle_gamma   90.00
#
_symmetry.space_group_name_H-M   'P 1'
#
loop_
_entity.id
_entity.type
_entity.pdbx_description
1 polymer ?
#
loop_
_entity_poly.entity_id
_entity_poly.type
_entity_poly.pdbx_seq_one_letter_code
_entity_poly.pdbx_strand_id
1 'polypeptide(L)'
;MRLRNISPFNATDAQDVMHNLLDPGVLLRSHPSKIVARWKRYVRPEFFRVYFFDDLEKNPAELRRSILVFLGADPNKPSGRLKADDNSDVRKDKLRLTAKVRDRMARFFEQELKACAAELAGPAKGWPARYGFSLLWFIWQLADDLGLFGWIA
;
A
#
# COMPACT_ATOMS: atom_id res chain seq x y z
N MET A 1 5.53 21.87 2.84
CA MET A 1 5.38 20.87 3.92
C MET A 1 6.77 20.33 4.23
N ARG A 2 7.45 20.83 5.28
CA ARG A 2 8.79 20.33 5.65
C ARG A 2 8.65 18.88 6.12
N LEU A 3 9.44 17.95 5.57
CA LEU A 3 9.67 16.65 6.22
C LEU A 3 10.24 16.98 7.60
N ARG A 4 9.43 16.88 8.66
CA ARG A 4 10.00 16.80 10.00
C ARG A 4 10.91 15.57 9.95
N ASN A 5 12.17 15.73 10.37
CA ASN A 5 13.07 14.59 10.52
C ASN A 5 12.33 13.56 11.38
N ILE A 6 12.04 12.40 10.79
CA ILE A 6 11.57 11.25 11.57
C ILE A 6 12.72 10.94 12.51
N SER A 7 12.43 10.89 13.82
CA SER A 7 13.45 10.52 14.80
C SER A 7 14.05 9.17 14.40
N PRO A 8 15.39 9.01 14.46
CA PRO A 8 16.00 7.72 14.21
C PRO A 8 15.36 6.65 15.09
N PHE A 9 15.04 5.50 14.50
CA PHE A 9 14.43 4.38 15.19
C PHE A 9 14.98 3.06 14.68
N ASN A 10 14.91 2.03 15.50
CA ASN A 10 15.32 0.68 15.16
C ASN A 10 14.21 -0.04 14.38
N ALA A 11 14.36 -0.12 13.07
CA ALA A 11 13.43 -0.82 12.18
C ALA A 11 13.35 -2.35 12.40
N THR A 12 14.26 -2.94 13.19
CA THR A 12 14.20 -4.36 13.56
C THR A 12 13.41 -4.62 14.84
N ASP A 13 13.14 -3.58 15.63
CA ASP A 13 12.35 -3.64 16.84
C ASP A 13 10.89 -3.28 16.55
N ALA A 14 9.98 -4.22 16.78
CA ALA A 14 8.57 -4.03 16.54
C ALA A 14 7.97 -2.93 17.43
N GLN A 15 8.43 -2.77 18.68
CA GLN A 15 7.88 -1.76 19.58
C GLN A 15 8.28 -0.35 19.14
N ASP A 16 9.54 -0.18 18.76
CA ASP A 16 10.07 1.10 18.27
C ASP A 16 9.39 1.52 16.95
N VAL A 17 9.21 0.57 16.03
CA VAL A 17 8.43 0.78 14.80
C VAL A 17 7.00 1.21 15.12
N MET A 18 6.32 0.52 16.04
CA MET A 18 4.94 0.88 16.41
C MET A 18 4.85 2.28 17.03
N HIS A 19 5.82 2.67 17.87
CA HIS A 19 5.86 4.00 18.45
C HIS A 19 5.98 5.09 17.37
N ASN A 20 6.85 4.86 16.37
CA ASN A 20 7.02 5.81 15.27
C ASN A 20 5.80 5.88 14.33
N LEU A 21 5.08 4.78 14.14
CA LEU A 21 3.84 4.79 13.36
C LEU A 21 2.73 5.63 14.01
N LEU A 22 2.78 5.78 15.33
CA LEU A 22 1.84 6.63 16.07
C LEU A 22 2.22 8.12 16.05
N ASP A 23 3.40 8.49 15.55
CA ASP A 23 3.71 9.90 15.31
C ASP A 23 2.64 10.51 14.38
N PRO A 24 1.99 11.63 14.76
CA PRO A 24 0.90 12.19 13.97
C PRO A 24 1.29 12.52 12.52
N GLY A 25 2.54 12.91 12.29
CA GLY A 25 3.06 13.23 10.96
C GLY A 25 3.22 12.00 10.07
N VAL A 26 3.57 10.86 10.67
CA VAL A 26 3.65 9.55 10.00
C VAL A 26 2.24 9.00 9.80
N LEU A 27 1.45 8.88 10.87
CA LEU A 27 0.12 8.28 10.86
C LEU A 27 -0.79 8.90 9.80
N LEU A 28 -0.81 10.23 9.70
CA LEU A 28 -1.67 10.94 8.74
C LEU A 28 -1.31 10.62 7.29
N ARG A 29 -0.06 10.28 6.99
CA ARG A 29 0.45 9.97 5.65
C ARG A 29 0.36 8.48 5.32
N SER A 30 0.18 7.63 6.32
CA SER A 30 0.10 6.17 6.17
C SER A 30 -1.31 5.63 5.92
N HIS A 31 -2.31 6.49 5.65
CA HIS A 31 -3.69 6.08 5.35
C HIS A 31 -4.15 6.51 3.94
N PRO A 32 -3.71 5.81 2.88
CA PRO A 32 -4.07 6.12 1.49
C PRO A 32 -5.58 6.24 1.22
N SER A 33 -6.42 5.40 1.83
CA SER A 33 -7.88 5.42 1.64
C SER A 33 -8.45 6.81 1.99
N LYS A 34 -8.14 7.30 3.18
CA LYS A 34 -8.55 8.62 3.68
C LYS A 34 -7.97 9.76 2.84
N ILE A 35 -6.70 9.63 2.43
CA ILE A 35 -6.04 10.64 1.59
C ILE A 35 -6.76 10.74 0.24
N VAL A 36 -6.98 9.61 -0.44
CA VAL A 36 -7.67 9.56 -1.73
C VAL A 36 -9.10 10.06 -1.61
N ALA A 37 -9.84 9.62 -0.59
CA ALA A 37 -11.20 10.08 -0.33
C ALA A 37 -11.27 11.59 -0.14
N ARG A 38 -10.29 12.19 0.56
CA ARG A 38 -10.19 13.65 0.72
C ARG A 38 -9.97 14.33 -0.62
N TRP A 39 -9.07 13.85 -1.47
CA TRP A 39 -8.83 14.44 -2.79
C TRP A 39 -10.05 14.37 -3.70
N LYS A 40 -10.74 13.22 -3.73
CA LYS A 40 -11.96 13.01 -4.53
C LYS A 40 -13.12 13.95 -4.17
N ARG A 41 -13.12 14.55 -2.98
CA ARG A 41 -14.11 15.58 -2.59
C ARG A 41 -13.93 16.91 -3.33
N TYR A 42 -12.70 17.20 -3.79
CA TYR A 42 -12.35 18.51 -4.31
C TYR A 42 -11.86 18.48 -5.76
N VAL A 43 -11.38 17.34 -6.25
CA VAL A 43 -10.86 17.19 -7.61
C VAL A 43 -11.81 16.37 -8.46
N ARG A 44 -12.14 16.90 -9.64
CA ARG A 44 -12.99 16.20 -10.62
C ARG A 44 -12.33 14.88 -11.07
N PRO A 45 -13.10 13.79 -11.30
CA PRO A 45 -12.54 12.48 -11.62
C PRO A 45 -11.56 12.42 -12.80
N GLU A 46 -11.75 13.25 -13.82
CA GLU A 46 -10.91 13.37 -15.01
C GLU A 46 -9.53 14.01 -14.73
N PHE A 47 -9.38 14.72 -13.61
CA PHE A 47 -8.12 15.32 -13.19
C PHE A 47 -7.47 14.55 -12.03
N PHE A 48 -7.98 13.36 -11.72
CA PHE A 48 -7.47 12.54 -10.62
C PHE A 48 -7.33 11.07 -11.02
N ARG A 49 -6.11 10.53 -10.90
CA ARG A 49 -5.84 9.11 -11.12
C ARG A 49 -5.05 8.53 -9.95
N VAL A 50 -5.37 7.29 -9.58
CA VAL A 50 -4.58 6.49 -8.64
C VAL A 50 -3.82 5.45 -9.45
N TYR A 51 -2.53 5.34 -9.15
CA TYR A 51 -1.62 4.36 -9.72
C TYR A 51 -0.98 3.56 -8.59
N PHE A 52 -0.78 2.26 -8.79
CA PHE A 52 -0.27 1.37 -7.75
C PHE A 52 1.18 0.98 -8.02
N PHE A 53 1.97 0.82 -6.95
CA PHE A 53 3.31 0.24 -7.05
C PHE A 53 3.28 -1.20 -7.59
N ASP A 54 2.19 -1.93 -7.35
CA ASP A 54 1.96 -3.25 -7.95
C ASP A 54 1.97 -3.21 -9.49
N ASP A 55 1.43 -2.14 -10.09
CA ASP A 55 1.45 -1.98 -11.55
C ASP A 55 2.86 -1.63 -12.04
N LEU A 56 3.63 -0.89 -11.23
CA LEU A 56 5.02 -0.56 -11.51
C LEU A 56 5.89 -1.81 -11.50
N GLU A 57 5.69 -2.70 -10.53
CA GLU A 57 6.40 -3.98 -10.43
C GLU A 57 6.02 -4.93 -11.57
N LYS A 58 4.73 -4.99 -11.92
CA LYS A 58 4.22 -5.93 -12.93
C LYS A 58 4.54 -5.50 -14.36
N ASN A 59 4.33 -4.23 -14.70
CA ASN A 59 4.55 -3.72 -16.06
C ASN A 59 4.85 -2.20 -16.04
N PRO A 60 6.12 -1.80 -15.80
CA PRO A 60 6.49 -0.39 -15.68
C PRO A 60 6.28 0.40 -16.98
N ALA A 61 6.43 -0.25 -18.15
CA ALA A 61 6.22 0.38 -19.44
C ALA A 61 4.75 0.77 -19.67
N GLU A 62 3.82 -0.14 -19.35
CA GLU A 62 2.39 0.14 -19.48
C GLU A 62 1.90 1.15 -18.43
N LEU A 63 2.41 1.07 -17.19
CA LEU A 63 2.13 2.07 -16.17
C LEU A 63 2.57 3.47 -16.64
N ARG A 64 3.79 3.59 -17.17
CA ARG A 64 4.29 4.84 -17.74
C ARG A 64 3.41 5.34 -18.89
N ARG A 65 3.02 4.45 -19.82
CA ARG A 65 2.11 4.80 -20.94
C ARG A 65 0.80 5.37 -20.41
N SER A 66 0.18 4.72 -19.43
CA SER A 66 -1.08 5.16 -18.82
C SER A 66 -0.96 6.53 -18.15
N ILE A 67 0.14 6.79 -17.44
CA ILE A 67 0.42 8.11 -16.84
C ILE A 67 0.54 9.19 -17.92
N LEU A 68 1.28 8.93 -19.00
CA LEU A 68 1.45 9.91 -20.08
C LEU A 68 0.12 10.24 -20.77
N VAL A 69 -0.69 9.23 -21.05
CA VAL A 69 -2.03 9.42 -21.64
C VAL A 69 -2.92 10.25 -20.71
N PHE A 70 -2.93 9.97 -19.41
CA PHE A 70 -3.70 10.74 -18.44
C PHE A 70 -3.26 12.21 -18.39
N LEU A 71 -1.97 12.49 -18.53
CA LEU A 71 -1.42 13.84 -18.58
C LEU A 71 -1.63 14.55 -19.94
N GLY A 72 -2.23 13.87 -20.93
CA GLY A 72 -2.41 14.40 -22.29
C GLY A 72 -1.10 14.44 -23.11
N ALA A 73 -0.08 13.69 -22.70
CA ALA A 73 1.19 13.58 -23.40
C ALA A 73 1.17 12.44 -24.43
N ASP A 74 2.10 12.48 -25.40
CA ASP A 74 2.31 11.38 -26.34
C ASP A 74 3.08 10.23 -25.67
N PRO A 75 2.49 9.04 -25.46
CA PRO A 75 3.16 7.91 -24.83
C PRO A 75 4.27 7.29 -25.70
N ASN A 76 4.25 7.52 -27.02
CA ASN A 76 5.21 6.98 -27.97
C ASN A 76 6.45 7.87 -28.10
N LYS A 77 6.42 9.06 -27.51
CA LYS A 77 7.57 9.96 -27.48
C LYS A 77 8.72 9.31 -26.70
N PRO A 78 9.93 9.25 -27.28
CA PRO A 78 11.09 8.63 -26.62
C PRO A 78 11.54 9.44 -25.40
N SER A 79 11.94 8.73 -24.32
CA SER A 79 12.48 9.31 -23.07
C SER A 79 13.97 9.71 -23.15
N GLY A 80 14.49 9.98 -24.35
CA GLY A 80 15.92 10.20 -24.54
C GLY A 80 16.75 8.93 -24.27
N ARG A 81 17.74 9.02 -23.38
CA ARG A 81 18.72 7.94 -23.13
C ARG A 81 18.27 6.91 -22.08
N LEU A 82 17.26 7.22 -21.28
CA LEU A 82 16.78 6.32 -20.21
C LEU A 82 15.80 5.30 -20.80
N LYS A 83 16.07 4.02 -20.56
CA LYS A 83 15.13 2.96 -20.90
C LYS A 83 13.94 2.99 -19.94
N ALA A 84 12.80 2.45 -20.37
CA ALA A 84 11.57 2.46 -19.58
C ALA A 84 11.67 1.62 -18.28
N ASP A 85 12.62 0.69 -18.21
CA ASP A 85 12.91 -0.21 -17.10
C ASP A 85 14.15 0.20 -16.28
N ASP A 86 14.72 1.38 -16.54
CA ASP A 86 15.91 1.84 -15.82
C ASP A 86 15.58 2.20 -14.37
N ASN A 87 16.30 1.60 -13.42
CA ASN A 87 16.13 1.82 -11.99
C ASN A 87 17.51 1.91 -11.31
N SER A 88 17.97 3.14 -11.09
CA SER A 88 19.26 3.43 -10.42
C SER A 88 19.34 2.90 -9.00
N ASP A 89 18.19 2.64 -8.37
CA ASP A 89 18.08 2.27 -6.96
C ASP A 89 17.99 0.75 -6.74
N VAL A 90 18.09 -0.07 -7.80
CA VAL A 90 18.12 -1.55 -7.69
C VAL A 90 19.20 -2.04 -6.73
N ARG A 91 20.33 -1.32 -6.64
CA ARG A 91 21.48 -1.69 -5.81
C ARG A 91 21.44 -1.16 -4.38
N LYS A 92 20.44 -0.35 -4.01
CA LYS A 92 20.32 0.17 -2.65
C LYS A 92 19.74 -0.90 -1.74
N ASP A 93 20.38 -1.10 -0.58
CA ASP A 93 19.86 -2.01 0.43
C ASP A 93 18.49 -1.56 0.91
N LYS A 94 17.49 -2.42 0.70
CA LYS A 94 16.15 -2.20 1.23
C LYS A 94 16.17 -2.37 2.75
N LEU A 95 15.42 -1.52 3.44
CA LEU A 95 15.18 -1.67 4.87
C LEU A 95 14.63 -3.07 5.16
N ARG A 96 15.39 -3.89 5.89
CA ARG A 96 15.01 -5.26 6.21
C ARG A 96 14.15 -5.29 7.47
N LEU A 97 12.84 -5.34 7.28
CA LEU A 97 11.90 -5.57 8.37
C LEU A 97 11.91 -7.06 8.75
N THR A 98 12.03 -7.35 10.04
CA THR A 98 11.91 -8.72 10.56
C THR A 98 10.50 -9.26 10.31
N ALA A 99 10.31 -10.59 10.33
CA ALA A 99 8.98 -11.18 10.19
C ALA A 99 8.01 -10.66 11.27
N LYS A 100 8.49 -10.52 12.51
CA LYS A 100 7.73 -9.97 13.64
C LYS A 100 7.29 -8.52 13.41
N VAL A 101 8.19 -7.67 12.90
CA VAL A 101 7.87 -6.28 12.57
C VAL A 101 6.82 -6.23 11.47
N ARG A 102 6.99 -7.01 10.38
CA ARG A 102 6.05 -7.06 9.25
C ARG A 102 4.64 -7.48 9.70
N ASP A 103 4.54 -8.54 10.49
CA ASP A 103 3.27 -9.02 11.03
C ASP A 103 2.59 -7.97 11.92
N ARG A 104 3.32 -7.35 12.84
CA ARG A 104 2.74 -6.33 13.74
C ARG A 104 2.29 -5.08 12.98
N MET A 105 3.06 -4.63 11.99
CA MET A 105 2.66 -3.54 11.09
C MET A 105 1.42 -3.90 10.27
N ALA A 106 1.35 -5.13 9.75
CA ALA A 106 0.20 -5.58 8.97
C ALA A 106 -1.08 -5.55 9.82
N ARG A 107 -1.02 -6.06 11.06
CA ARG A 107 -2.17 -6.00 11.99
C ARG A 107 -2.57 -4.56 12.32
N PHE A 108 -1.59 -3.68 12.54
CA PHE A 108 -1.86 -2.27 12.78
C PHE A 108 -2.62 -1.62 11.61
N PHE A 109 -2.27 -1.95 10.37
CA PHE A 109 -2.92 -1.42 9.17
C PHE A 109 -4.07 -2.28 8.64
N GLU A 110 -4.53 -3.31 9.35
CA GLU A 110 -5.53 -4.25 8.84
C GLU A 110 -6.79 -3.54 8.30
N GLN A 111 -7.34 -2.60 9.08
CA GLN A 111 -8.53 -1.85 8.68
C GLN A 111 -8.25 -0.94 7.48
N GLU A 112 -7.05 -0.37 7.39
CA GLU A 112 -6.64 0.46 6.27
C GLU A 112 -6.46 -0.38 4.99
N LEU A 113 -5.90 -1.59 5.11
CA LEU A 113 -5.78 -2.53 3.99
C LEU A 113 -7.16 -2.93 3.46
N LYS A 114 -8.12 -3.20 4.36
CA LYS A 114 -9.51 -3.50 4.00
C LYS A 114 -10.19 -2.30 3.34
N ALA A 115 -10.00 -1.09 3.86
CA ALA A 115 -10.53 0.14 3.27
C ALA A 115 -9.95 0.39 1.85
N CYS A 116 -8.63 0.23 1.68
CA CYS A 116 -7.99 0.34 0.37
C CYS A 116 -8.57 -0.68 -0.64
N ALA A 117 -8.75 -1.93 -0.22
CA ALA A 117 -9.34 -2.98 -1.05
C ALA A 117 -10.77 -2.64 -1.50
N ALA A 118 -11.58 -2.07 -0.61
CA ALA A 118 -12.95 -1.66 -0.92
C ALA A 118 -13.02 -0.41 -1.80
N GLU A 119 -12.20 0.61 -1.53
CA GLU A 119 -12.37 1.94 -2.12
C GLU A 119 -11.50 2.23 -3.36
N LEU A 120 -10.32 1.61 -3.44
CA LEU A 120 -9.33 1.92 -4.49
C LEU A 120 -9.38 0.96 -5.68
N ALA A 121 -10.03 -0.20 -5.51
CA ALA A 121 -10.09 -1.27 -6.51
C ALA A 121 -8.69 -1.68 -7.03
N GLY A 122 -8.63 -2.24 -8.24
CA GLY A 122 -7.37 -2.65 -8.86
C GLY A 122 -6.56 -3.65 -8.01
N PRO A 123 -5.22 -3.52 -8.00
CA PRO A 123 -4.34 -4.37 -7.18
C PRO A 123 -4.64 -4.34 -5.67
N ALA A 124 -5.19 -3.23 -5.14
CA ALA A 124 -5.47 -3.10 -3.71
C ALA A 124 -6.47 -4.14 -3.19
N LYS A 125 -7.34 -4.68 -4.05
CA LYS A 125 -8.28 -5.76 -3.69
C LYS A 125 -7.57 -6.98 -3.09
N GLY A 126 -6.35 -7.27 -3.54
CA GLY A 126 -5.58 -8.42 -3.08
C GLY A 126 -4.73 -8.16 -1.83
N TRP A 127 -4.57 -6.91 -1.39
CA TRP A 127 -3.63 -6.57 -0.33
C TRP A 127 -3.94 -7.23 1.02
N PRO A 128 -5.20 -7.25 1.53
CA PRO A 128 -5.50 -7.91 2.81
C PRO A 128 -5.09 -9.39 2.82
N ALA A 129 -5.34 -10.10 1.72
CA ALA A 129 -5.03 -11.52 1.61
C ALA A 129 -3.52 -11.81 1.68
N ARG A 130 -2.65 -10.90 1.20
CA ARG A 130 -1.19 -11.04 1.30
C ARG A 130 -0.68 -11.10 2.74
N TYR A 131 -1.46 -10.60 3.69
CA TYR A 131 -1.15 -10.58 5.11
C TYR A 131 -2.04 -11.51 5.94
N GLY A 132 -2.81 -12.39 5.30
CA GLY A 132 -3.70 -13.32 5.98
C GLY A 132 -5.07 -12.75 6.38
N PHE A 133 -5.39 -11.51 6.04
CA PHE A 133 -6.66 -10.85 6.40
C PHE A 133 -7.80 -11.15 5.42
N SER A 134 -7.86 -12.37 4.90
CA SER A 134 -8.93 -12.80 3.99
C SER A 134 -10.29 -12.82 4.69
N LEU A 135 -11.36 -12.43 3.99
CA LEU A 135 -12.74 -12.57 4.47
C LEU A 135 -13.07 -14.03 4.84
N LEU A 136 -12.45 -15.00 4.16
CA LEU A 136 -12.59 -16.42 4.51
C LEU A 136 -11.93 -16.75 5.84
N TRP A 137 -10.79 -16.13 6.17
CA TRP A 137 -10.14 -16.32 7.47
C TRP A 137 -10.93 -15.64 8.59
N PHE A 138 -11.54 -14.48 8.30
CA PHE A 138 -12.45 -13.79 9.22
C PHE A 138 -13.74 -14.60 9.46
N ILE A 139 -14.35 -15.16 8.41
CA ILE A 139 -15.52 -16.05 8.54
C ILE A 139 -15.14 -17.35 9.27
N TRP A 140 -13.97 -17.91 8.99
CA TRP A 140 -13.49 -19.14 9.64
C TRP A 140 -13.17 -18.91 11.12
N GLN A 141 -12.46 -17.84 11.47
CA GLN A 141 -12.18 -17.50 12.86
C GLN A 141 -13.43 -17.07 13.63
N LEU A 142 -14.33 -16.30 13.02
CA LEU A 142 -15.64 -16.00 13.62
C LEU A 142 -16.46 -17.28 13.85
N ALA A 143 -16.43 -18.23 12.91
CA ALA A 143 -17.11 -19.51 13.06
C ALA A 143 -16.48 -20.40 14.14
N ASP A 144 -15.15 -20.37 14.30
CA ASP A 144 -14.43 -21.06 15.36
C ASP A 144 -14.72 -20.44 16.75
N ASP A 145 -14.63 -19.10 16.86
CA ASP A 145 -14.95 -18.34 18.08
C ASP A 145 -16.43 -18.49 18.50
N LEU A 146 -17.34 -18.70 17.54
CA LEU A 146 -18.76 -18.99 17.78
C LEU A 146 -19.05 -20.50 17.97
N GLY A 147 -18.03 -21.35 17.96
CA GLY A 147 -18.16 -22.80 18.17
C GLY A 147 -18.90 -23.54 17.06
N LEU A 148 -19.03 -22.95 15.87
CA LEU A 148 -19.76 -23.53 14.73
C LEU A 148 -19.06 -24.76 14.11
N PHE A 149 -17.80 -25.03 14.46
CA PHE A 149 -17.06 -26.22 14.06
C PHE A 149 -16.99 -27.32 15.15
N GLY A 150 -17.68 -27.14 16.28
CA GLY A 150 -17.71 -28.12 17.39
C GLY A 150 -18.45 -29.43 17.10
N TRP A 151 -18.96 -29.64 15.87
CA TRP A 151 -19.69 -30.84 15.46
C TRP A 151 -19.42 -31.21 14.00
N ILE A 152 -18.17 -31.44 13.63
CA ILE A 152 -17.85 -32.36 12.53
C ILE A 152 -16.86 -33.37 13.11
N ALA A 153 -17.42 -34.51 13.53
CA ALA A 153 -16.69 -35.73 13.86
C ALA A 153 -16.08 -36.36 12.60
#